data_AF-A0A2J8P2D4-F1
#
_entry.id   AF-A0A2J8P2D4-F1
#
_cell.length_a   1.000
_cell.length_b   1.000
_cell.length_c   1.000
_cell.angle_alpha   90.00
_cell.angle_beta   90.00
_cell.angle_gamma   90.00
#
_symmetry.space_group_name_H-M   'P 1'
#
loop_
_entity.id
_entity.type
_entity.pdbx_description
1 polymer ?
#
loop_
_entity_poly.entity_id
_entity_poly.type
_entity_poly.pdbx_seq_one_letter_code
_entity_poly.pdbx_strand_id
1 'polypeptide(L)'
;MGKSESQMDITDINTPKPKKKQRWTPLEISLSVLVLLLTIIAVTMIALYATYDDGICKSSDCIKSAARLIQNMDATAEPCTDFFKYACGGWLKRNVIPETSSRYGNFDILRDELEVVLKDVLQEPKTEDIVAVQKAKTLYRSCINESAIDSRGGEPLLKLLPDIYGWPVATENWEQKYGASWTAEKAIAQLNSKYGKKVLINLFVGTDDKNSVNHVIHIDQPRLGLPSRDYYECTGIYKEACTAYVDFMISVARLIRQEERLPIDENQLALEMNKVMELEKEIANATAKPEDRNDPMLLYNKMTLAQIQNNFSLEINGKPFSWLNFTNEIMSTVNISITNEEDVVVYAPEYLTKLKPILTKYSARDLQNLMSWRFIMDLVSSLSRTYKESRNAFRKALYGTTSETATWRRCANYVNGNMENAVGRLYVEAAFAGESKHVVEDLIAQIREVFIQTLDDLTWMDAETKKRAEEK
;
A
#
# COMPACT_ATOMS: atom_id res chain seq x y z
N MET A 1 -29.46 84.83 12.08
CA MET A 1 -29.31 85.70 10.89
C MET A 1 -29.83 84.91 9.70
N GLY A 2 -31.05 85.16 9.26
CA GLY A 2 -31.35 86.09 8.15
C GLY A 2 -31.61 85.26 6.88
N LYS A 3 -32.87 84.84 6.66
CA LYS A 3 -33.83 85.39 5.66
C LYS A 3 -33.32 85.41 4.22
N SER A 4 -33.99 84.66 3.34
CA SER A 4 -34.48 85.17 2.05
C SER A 4 -35.69 84.34 1.61
N GLU A 5 -36.78 85.06 1.30
CA GLU A 5 -38.10 84.61 0.87
C GLU A 5 -38.20 84.42 -0.66
N SER A 6 -39.37 83.89 -1.06
CA SER A 6 -40.07 83.94 -2.38
C SER A 6 -40.17 82.55 -3.03
N GLN A 7 -41.34 82.00 -3.38
CA GLN A 7 -42.59 82.63 -3.80
C GLN A 7 -43.79 81.70 -3.53
N MET A 8 -44.92 82.31 -3.12
CA MET A 8 -46.23 81.67 -2.94
C MET A 8 -46.84 81.30 -4.28
N ASP A 9 -47.46 80.12 -4.35
CA ASP A 9 -48.62 79.90 -5.21
C ASP A 9 -49.75 79.30 -4.36
N ILE A 10 -50.91 79.93 -4.45
CA ILE A 10 -52.11 79.69 -3.66
C ILE A 10 -52.97 78.69 -4.43
N THR A 11 -53.32 77.55 -3.83
CA THR A 11 -54.54 76.82 -4.24
C THR A 11 -55.12 76.01 -3.07
N ASP A 12 -56.28 76.50 -2.62
CA ASP A 12 -57.43 75.85 -1.99
C ASP A 12 -57.29 74.55 -1.16
N ILE A 13 -57.56 74.74 0.12
CA ILE A 13 -58.00 73.71 1.07
C ILE A 13 -59.39 73.22 0.65
N ASN A 14 -59.46 72.00 0.12
CA ASN A 14 -60.73 71.28 -0.07
C ASN A 14 -60.78 70.06 0.88
N THR A 15 -61.63 70.17 1.88
CA THR A 15 -62.14 69.08 2.73
C THR A 15 -62.48 67.82 1.91
N PRO A 16 -62.09 66.61 2.33
CA PRO A 16 -62.48 65.40 1.64
C PRO A 16 -63.99 65.16 1.82
N LYS A 17 -64.74 65.32 0.72
CA LYS A 17 -66.12 64.86 0.57
C LYS A 17 -66.19 63.35 0.87
N PRO A 18 -67.29 62.83 1.44
CA PRO A 18 -67.45 61.40 1.68
C PRO A 18 -67.33 60.68 0.33
N LYS A 19 -66.37 59.76 0.21
CA LYS A 19 -66.21 58.90 -0.97
C LYS A 19 -67.56 58.22 -1.23
N LYS A 20 -68.24 58.59 -2.33
CA LYS A 20 -69.39 57.86 -2.85
C LYS A 20 -68.96 56.40 -2.96
N LYS A 21 -69.67 55.48 -2.27
CA LYS A 21 -69.52 54.04 -2.47
C LYS A 21 -69.72 53.78 -3.96
N GLN A 22 -68.63 53.49 -4.67
CA GLN A 22 -68.65 53.05 -6.05
C GLN A 22 -69.51 51.79 -6.07
N ARG A 23 -70.73 51.88 -6.61
CA ARG A 23 -71.60 50.73 -6.81
C ARG A 23 -71.06 50.03 -8.05
N TRP A 24 -70.28 48.99 -7.82
CA TRP A 24 -69.77 48.12 -8.87
C TRP A 24 -70.95 47.60 -9.68
N THR A 25 -70.82 47.64 -11.01
CA THR A 25 -71.82 47.02 -11.87
C THR A 25 -71.80 45.49 -11.65
N PRO A 26 -72.93 44.78 -11.80
CA PRO A 26 -72.96 43.32 -11.60
C PRO A 26 -71.93 42.58 -12.48
N LEU A 27 -71.55 43.17 -13.62
CA LEU A 27 -70.51 42.67 -14.51
C LEU A 27 -69.09 42.81 -13.92
N GLU A 28 -68.74 43.93 -13.29
CA GLU A 28 -67.44 44.16 -12.64
C GLU A 28 -67.25 43.30 -11.39
N ILE A 29 -68.33 43.08 -10.63
CA ILE A 29 -68.35 42.14 -9.49
C ILE A 29 -68.10 40.73 -10.01
N SER A 30 -68.82 40.31 -11.07
CA SER A 30 -68.66 38.99 -11.67
C SER A 30 -67.25 38.76 -12.22
N LEU A 31 -66.65 39.77 -12.87
CA LEU A 31 -65.30 39.66 -13.42
C LEU A 31 -64.25 39.57 -12.30
N SER A 32 -64.41 40.34 -11.23
CA SER A 32 -63.50 40.33 -10.09
C SER A 32 -63.58 39.04 -9.29
N VAL A 33 -64.78 38.46 -9.15
CA VAL A 33 -64.98 37.13 -8.56
C VAL A 33 -64.35 36.05 -9.44
N LEU A 34 -64.45 36.14 -10.77
CA LEU A 34 -63.82 35.21 -11.69
C LEU A 34 -62.28 35.26 -11.60
N VAL A 35 -61.70 36.47 -11.58
CA VAL A 35 -60.25 36.66 -11.41
C VAL A 35 -59.78 36.15 -10.05
N LEU A 36 -60.55 36.39 -8.98
CA LEU A 36 -60.25 35.87 -7.65
C LEU A 36 -60.30 34.33 -7.63
N LEU A 37 -61.29 33.71 -8.28
CA LEU A 37 -61.39 32.25 -8.38
C LEU A 37 -60.23 31.66 -9.18
N LEU A 38 -59.88 32.26 -10.31
CA LEU A 38 -58.74 31.80 -11.13
C LEU A 38 -57.40 31.96 -10.41
N THR A 39 -57.22 33.03 -9.65
CA THR A 39 -56.02 33.23 -8.83
C THR A 39 -55.97 32.25 -7.66
N ILE A 40 -57.09 31.98 -6.99
CA ILE A 40 -57.17 30.94 -5.96
C ILE A 40 -56.83 29.57 -6.56
N ILE A 41 -57.40 29.21 -7.72
CA ILE A 41 -57.12 27.94 -8.40
C ILE A 41 -55.62 27.84 -8.76
N ALA A 42 -55.05 28.90 -9.35
CA ALA A 42 -53.63 28.94 -9.69
C ALA A 42 -52.74 28.79 -8.44
N VAL A 43 -53.06 29.49 -7.36
CA VAL A 43 -52.32 29.39 -6.09
C VAL A 43 -52.47 27.99 -5.48
N THR A 44 -53.66 27.38 -5.52
CA THR A 44 -53.86 26.00 -5.02
C THR A 44 -53.14 24.97 -5.88
N MET A 45 -53.06 25.14 -7.20
CA MET A 45 -52.32 24.24 -8.09
C MET A 45 -50.81 24.39 -7.90
N ILE A 46 -50.31 25.60 -7.71
CA ILE A 46 -48.90 25.86 -7.36
C ILE A 46 -48.57 25.28 -6.00
N ALA A 47 -49.45 25.45 -5.00
CA ALA A 47 -49.29 24.87 -3.67
C ALA A 47 -49.27 23.34 -3.75
N LEU A 48 -50.24 22.72 -4.43
CA LEU A 48 -50.30 21.27 -4.64
C LEU A 48 -49.06 20.74 -5.35
N TYR A 49 -48.55 21.43 -6.38
CA TYR A 49 -47.33 21.05 -7.09
C TYR A 49 -46.07 21.22 -6.23
N ALA A 50 -45.99 22.29 -5.44
CA ALA A 50 -44.86 22.55 -4.55
C ALA A 50 -44.84 21.63 -3.32
N THR A 51 -46.00 21.13 -2.86
CA THR A 51 -46.13 20.15 -1.79
C THR A 51 -46.21 18.71 -2.27
N TYR A 52 -46.17 18.46 -3.59
CA TYR A 52 -46.21 17.12 -4.16
C TYR A 52 -44.86 16.43 -3.94
N ASP A 53 -44.83 15.51 -2.99
CA ASP A 53 -43.71 14.59 -2.78
C ASP A 53 -43.92 13.34 -3.65
N ASP A 54 -43.04 13.15 -4.63
CA ASP A 54 -43.03 11.95 -5.48
C ASP A 54 -42.31 10.77 -4.83
N GLY A 55 -41.84 10.93 -3.59
CA GLY A 55 -41.08 9.92 -2.84
C GLY A 55 -39.66 9.72 -3.35
N ILE A 56 -39.17 10.59 -4.26
CA ILE A 56 -37.82 10.48 -4.84
C ILE A 56 -36.87 11.43 -4.11
N CYS A 57 -35.76 10.87 -3.59
CA CYS A 57 -34.70 11.68 -3.00
C CYS A 57 -34.02 12.57 -4.06
N LYS A 58 -34.08 13.89 -3.87
CA LYS A 58 -33.49 14.90 -4.76
C LYS A 58 -32.32 15.67 -4.12
N SER A 59 -31.80 15.18 -2.99
CA SER A 59 -30.61 15.77 -2.37
C SER A 59 -29.39 15.63 -3.27
N SER A 60 -28.41 16.53 -3.10
CA SER A 60 -27.18 16.49 -3.91
C SER A 60 -26.46 15.14 -3.79
N ASP A 61 -26.41 14.56 -2.59
CA ASP A 61 -25.72 13.30 -2.34
C ASP A 61 -26.43 12.09 -2.93
N CYS A 62 -27.78 12.08 -2.93
CA CYS A 62 -28.57 11.07 -3.64
C CYS A 62 -28.30 11.13 -5.15
N ILE A 63 -28.29 12.33 -5.74
CA ILE A 63 -28.05 12.51 -7.18
C ILE A 63 -26.62 12.06 -7.56
N LYS A 64 -25.60 12.44 -6.79
CA LYS A 64 -24.21 12.00 -7.01
C LYS A 64 -24.08 10.48 -6.95
N SER A 65 -24.72 9.86 -5.96
CA SER A 65 -24.68 8.40 -5.76
C SER A 65 -25.40 7.66 -6.88
N ALA A 66 -26.59 8.11 -7.25
CA ALA A 66 -27.37 7.53 -8.34
C ALA A 66 -26.65 7.66 -9.69
N ALA A 67 -26.05 8.82 -9.98
CA ALA A 67 -25.26 9.03 -11.18
C ALA A 67 -24.08 8.04 -11.26
N ARG A 68 -23.33 7.84 -10.17
CA ARG A 68 -22.24 6.85 -10.11
C ARG A 68 -22.73 5.42 -10.38
N LEU A 69 -23.85 5.02 -9.76
CA LEU A 69 -24.45 3.68 -9.95
C LEU A 69 -24.85 3.47 -11.41
N ILE A 70 -25.63 4.39 -11.98
CA ILE A 70 -26.10 4.33 -13.38
C ILE A 70 -24.94 4.30 -14.36
N GLN A 71 -23.91 5.10 -14.11
CA GLN A 71 -22.74 5.09 -14.98
C GLN A 71 -22.05 3.72 -14.93
N ASN A 72 -21.78 3.17 -13.74
CA ASN A 72 -20.97 1.95 -13.62
C ASN A 72 -21.68 0.69 -14.12
N MET A 73 -23.00 0.63 -13.95
CA MET A 73 -23.80 -0.53 -14.36
C MET A 73 -23.99 -0.63 -15.88
N ASP A 74 -24.30 -1.84 -16.34
CA ASP A 74 -24.81 -2.15 -17.67
C ASP A 74 -26.18 -2.82 -17.54
N ALA A 75 -27.23 -2.02 -17.71
CA ALA A 75 -28.62 -2.49 -17.61
C ALA A 75 -29.04 -3.46 -18.73
N THR A 76 -28.18 -3.71 -19.74
CA THR A 76 -28.46 -4.69 -20.80
C THR A 76 -28.05 -6.11 -20.41
N ALA A 77 -27.21 -6.27 -19.39
CA ALA A 77 -26.84 -7.57 -18.84
C ALA A 77 -27.88 -8.05 -17.80
N GLU A 78 -28.28 -9.32 -17.86
CA GLU A 78 -29.23 -9.89 -16.90
C GLU A 78 -28.55 -10.10 -15.53
N PRO A 79 -28.98 -9.43 -14.45
CA PRO A 79 -28.31 -9.50 -13.14
C PRO A 79 -28.28 -10.91 -12.55
N CYS A 80 -29.29 -11.74 -12.84
CA CYS A 80 -29.34 -13.13 -12.39
C CYS A 80 -28.40 -14.08 -13.18
N THR A 81 -27.82 -13.60 -14.29
CA THR A 81 -26.86 -14.37 -15.11
C THR A 81 -25.43 -14.00 -14.79
N ASP A 82 -25.11 -12.70 -14.80
CA ASP A 82 -23.80 -12.18 -14.43
C ASP A 82 -23.96 -10.83 -13.73
N PHE A 83 -24.04 -10.88 -12.40
CA PHE A 83 -24.20 -9.67 -11.60
C PHE A 83 -22.99 -8.73 -11.68
N PHE A 84 -21.79 -9.26 -11.98
CA PHE A 84 -20.60 -8.43 -12.16
C PHE A 84 -20.69 -7.62 -13.46
N LYS A 85 -21.12 -8.23 -14.57
CA LYS A 85 -21.37 -7.50 -15.81
C LYS A 85 -22.50 -6.51 -15.67
N TYR A 86 -23.59 -6.87 -14.99
CA TYR A 86 -24.66 -5.94 -14.69
C TYR A 86 -24.18 -4.74 -13.86
N ALA A 87 -23.44 -4.97 -12.77
CA ALA A 87 -23.03 -3.88 -11.87
C ALA A 87 -21.84 -3.04 -12.39
N CYS A 88 -20.96 -3.63 -13.21
CA CYS A 88 -19.69 -3.01 -13.61
C CYS A 88 -19.48 -2.86 -15.13
N GLY A 89 -20.39 -3.37 -15.96
CA GLY A 89 -20.21 -3.44 -17.42
C GLY A 89 -20.01 -2.06 -18.07
N GLY A 90 -20.75 -1.04 -17.59
CA GLY A 90 -20.57 0.34 -18.01
C GLY A 90 -19.19 0.89 -17.66
N TRP A 91 -18.68 0.58 -16.46
CA TRP A 91 -17.33 0.96 -16.03
C TRP A 91 -16.24 0.28 -16.88
N LEU A 92 -16.35 -1.03 -17.10
CA LEU A 92 -15.39 -1.81 -17.91
C LEU A 92 -15.29 -1.29 -19.34
N LYS A 93 -16.39 -0.81 -19.93
CA LYS A 93 -16.41 -0.27 -21.28
C LYS A 93 -15.75 1.11 -21.40
N ARG A 94 -15.79 1.92 -20.34
CA ARG A 94 -15.27 3.31 -20.35
C ARG A 94 -13.82 3.42 -19.90
N ASN A 95 -13.31 2.45 -19.15
CA ASN A 95 -11.99 2.55 -18.53
C ASN A 95 -10.99 1.63 -19.23
N VAL A 96 -9.78 2.15 -19.38
CA VAL A 96 -8.59 1.39 -19.79
C VAL A 96 -7.61 1.44 -18.63
N ILE A 97 -6.93 0.33 -18.36
CA ILE A 97 -5.92 0.27 -17.30
C ILE A 97 -4.80 1.26 -17.67
N PRO A 98 -4.47 2.25 -16.80
CA PRO A 98 -3.37 3.17 -17.07
C PRO A 98 -2.04 2.44 -17.23
N GLU A 99 -1.14 2.97 -18.08
CA GLU A 99 0.18 2.38 -18.37
C GLU A 99 1.09 2.16 -17.14
N THR A 100 0.77 2.83 -16.03
CA THR A 100 1.48 2.78 -14.75
C THR A 100 0.82 1.85 -13.72
N SER A 101 -0.30 1.22 -14.07
CA SER A 101 -1.12 0.39 -13.18
C SER A 101 -1.19 -1.06 -13.66
N SER A 102 -1.06 -2.02 -12.73
CA SER A 102 -1.20 -3.46 -13.04
C SER A 102 -2.63 -3.97 -12.93
N ARG A 103 -3.49 -3.19 -12.28
CA ARG A 103 -4.93 -3.37 -12.11
C ARG A 103 -5.57 -1.99 -11.97
N TYR A 104 -6.84 -1.87 -12.31
CA TYR A 104 -7.55 -0.62 -12.14
C TYR A 104 -9.01 -0.87 -11.78
N GLY A 105 -9.54 -0.06 -10.87
CA GLY A 105 -10.89 -0.19 -10.32
C GLY A 105 -11.16 0.87 -9.27
N ASN A 106 -12.31 0.79 -8.60
CA ASN A 106 -12.72 1.81 -7.62
C ASN A 106 -11.71 2.01 -6.49
N PHE A 107 -11.07 0.93 -6.00
CA PHE A 107 -10.05 1.05 -4.95
C PHE A 107 -8.79 1.76 -5.44
N ASP A 108 -8.34 1.49 -6.67
CA ASP A 108 -7.16 2.15 -7.24
C ASP A 108 -7.46 3.64 -7.52
N ILE A 109 -8.67 3.98 -7.98
CA ILE A 109 -9.13 5.37 -8.16
C ILE A 109 -9.11 6.13 -6.83
N LEU A 110 -9.67 5.56 -5.77
CA LEU A 110 -9.68 6.19 -4.45
C LEU A 110 -8.26 6.38 -3.89
N ARG A 111 -7.36 5.42 -4.14
CA ARG A 111 -5.95 5.58 -3.76
C ARG A 111 -5.29 6.71 -4.57
N ASP A 112 -5.54 6.78 -5.87
CA ASP A 112 -4.99 7.83 -6.72
C ASP A 112 -5.50 9.23 -6.32
N GLU A 113 -6.74 9.34 -5.87
CA GLU A 113 -7.33 10.57 -5.31
C GLU A 113 -6.74 10.91 -3.94
N LEU A 114 -6.57 9.92 -3.04
CA LEU A 114 -5.90 10.10 -1.76
C LEU A 114 -4.47 10.63 -1.94
N GLU A 115 -3.74 10.10 -2.90
CA GLU A 115 -2.38 10.56 -3.21
C GLU A 115 -2.34 12.05 -3.59
N VAL A 116 -3.38 12.58 -4.26
CA VAL A 116 -3.48 14.01 -4.56
C VAL A 116 -3.57 14.83 -3.28
N VAL A 117 -4.39 14.41 -2.31
CA VAL A 117 -4.47 15.06 -0.99
C VAL A 117 -3.10 15.01 -0.29
N LEU A 118 -2.42 13.85 -0.34
CA LEU A 118 -1.09 13.71 0.27
C LEU A 118 -0.07 14.66 -0.36
N LYS A 119 -0.07 14.81 -1.69
CA LYS A 119 0.78 15.76 -2.39
C LYS A 119 0.54 17.18 -1.88
N ASP A 120 -0.72 17.59 -1.78
CA ASP A 120 -1.09 18.94 -1.37
C ASP A 120 -0.60 19.27 0.04
N VAL A 121 -0.78 18.33 0.99
CA VAL A 121 -0.35 18.55 2.38
C VAL A 121 1.16 18.40 2.61
N LEU A 122 1.89 17.72 1.71
CA LEU A 122 3.33 17.48 1.85
C LEU A 122 4.21 18.49 1.10
N GLN A 123 3.70 19.12 0.03
CA GLN A 123 4.54 19.95 -0.85
C GLN A 123 4.90 21.32 -0.24
N GLU A 124 4.01 21.94 0.54
CA GLU A 124 4.20 23.28 1.08
C GLU A 124 4.58 23.28 2.57
N PRO A 125 5.72 23.88 2.97
CA PRO A 125 6.04 24.08 4.39
C PRO A 125 5.12 25.13 5.02
N LYS A 126 4.75 24.95 6.29
CA LYS A 126 4.00 25.94 7.09
C LYS A 126 4.82 26.36 8.31
N THR A 127 4.62 27.59 8.77
CA THR A 127 5.39 28.17 9.89
C THR A 127 5.12 27.44 11.20
N GLU A 128 3.89 26.97 11.35
CA GLU A 128 3.35 26.26 12.51
C GLU A 128 3.57 24.74 12.49
N ASP A 129 4.28 24.21 11.48
CA ASP A 129 4.54 22.77 11.40
C ASP A 129 5.36 22.29 12.60
N ILE A 130 4.87 21.28 13.33
CA ILE A 130 5.65 20.59 14.36
C ILE A 130 6.81 19.80 13.71
N VAL A 131 7.86 19.50 14.48
CA VAL A 131 9.07 18.81 14.00
C VAL A 131 8.76 17.52 13.23
N ALA A 132 7.78 16.73 13.65
CA ALA A 132 7.37 15.51 12.96
C ALA A 132 6.88 15.78 11.52
N VAL A 133 6.06 16.82 11.34
CA VAL A 133 5.56 17.26 10.03
C VAL A 133 6.69 17.84 9.19
N GLN A 134 7.56 18.65 9.79
CA GLN A 134 8.73 19.21 9.10
C GLN A 134 9.63 18.11 8.52
N LYS A 135 9.84 17.01 9.27
CA LYS A 135 10.58 15.83 8.80
C LYS A 135 9.87 15.14 7.64
N ALA A 136 8.56 14.93 7.71
CA ALA A 136 7.79 14.32 6.63
C ALA A 136 7.86 15.13 5.32
N LYS A 137 7.66 16.46 5.40
CA LYS A 137 7.78 17.37 4.24
C LYS A 137 9.21 17.42 3.70
N THR A 138 10.21 17.37 4.57
CA THR A 138 11.63 17.31 4.16
C THR A 138 11.95 16.01 3.44
N LEU A 139 11.47 14.87 3.94
CA LEU A 139 11.61 13.57 3.28
C LEU A 139 10.94 13.60 1.90
N TYR A 140 9.71 14.13 1.80
CA TYR A 140 9.01 14.30 0.53
C TYR A 140 9.83 15.15 -0.47
N ARG A 141 10.31 16.33 -0.06
CA ARG A 141 11.15 17.20 -0.90
C ARG A 141 12.44 16.53 -1.36
N SER A 142 13.07 15.73 -0.50
CA SER A 142 14.28 14.98 -0.87
C SER A 142 14.01 13.91 -1.92
N CYS A 143 12.83 13.29 -1.88
CA CYS A 143 12.42 12.24 -2.81
C CYS A 143 12.04 12.78 -4.19
N ILE A 144 11.33 13.92 -4.27
CA ILE A 144 10.87 14.48 -5.56
C ILE A 144 11.97 15.19 -6.37
N ASN A 145 13.09 15.53 -5.74
CA ASN A 145 14.19 16.24 -6.41
C ASN A 145 15.05 15.27 -7.24
N GLU A 146 14.52 14.86 -8.40
CA GLU A 146 15.20 13.93 -9.31
C GLU A 146 16.56 14.46 -9.77
N SER A 147 16.72 15.77 -9.97
CA SER A 147 18.01 16.36 -10.37
C SER A 147 19.13 16.09 -9.36
N ALA A 148 18.84 16.18 -8.06
CA ALA A 148 19.81 15.89 -7.01
C ALA A 148 20.07 14.38 -6.83
N ILE A 149 19.09 13.53 -7.16
CA ILE A 149 19.25 12.08 -7.17
C ILE A 149 20.11 11.66 -8.37
N ASP A 150 19.79 12.17 -9.55
CA ASP A 150 20.47 11.84 -10.81
C ASP A 150 21.92 12.31 -10.79
N SER A 151 22.22 13.47 -10.20
CA SER A 151 23.59 13.97 -10.07
C SER A 151 24.51 13.09 -9.22
N ARG A 152 23.95 12.14 -8.45
CA ARG A 152 24.70 11.22 -7.59
C ARG A 152 24.96 9.86 -8.22
N GLY A 153 24.40 9.55 -9.39
CA GLY A 153 24.61 8.26 -10.05
C GLY A 153 24.20 7.08 -9.15
N GLY A 154 25.08 6.08 -9.09
CA GLY A 154 25.01 4.95 -8.17
C GLY A 154 25.90 5.11 -6.94
N GLU A 155 26.62 6.23 -6.78
CA GLU A 155 27.55 6.49 -5.68
C GLU A 155 27.01 6.18 -4.27
N PRO A 156 25.73 6.48 -3.91
CA PRO A 156 25.19 6.09 -2.61
C PRO A 156 25.16 4.56 -2.39
N LEU A 157 24.90 3.79 -3.45
CA LEU A 157 24.96 2.34 -3.41
C LEU A 157 26.41 1.85 -3.30
N LEU A 158 27.33 2.41 -4.08
CA LEU A 158 28.75 2.04 -4.03
C LEU A 158 29.34 2.20 -2.62
N LYS A 159 29.00 3.30 -1.94
CA LYS A 159 29.39 3.54 -0.54
C LYS A 159 28.78 2.55 0.45
N LEU A 160 27.62 1.98 0.12
CA LEU A 160 26.91 1.03 0.96
C LEU A 160 27.46 -0.40 0.80
N LEU A 161 27.91 -0.78 -0.41
CA LEU A 161 28.32 -2.16 -0.70
C LEU A 161 29.33 -2.74 0.30
N PRO A 162 30.38 -2.02 0.74
CA PRO A 162 31.32 -2.56 1.72
C PRO A 162 30.69 -2.95 3.05
N ASP A 163 29.62 -2.26 3.47
CA ASP A 163 28.92 -2.52 4.73
C ASP A 163 28.11 -3.82 4.70
N ILE A 164 27.81 -4.35 3.52
CA ILE A 164 27.06 -5.61 3.33
C ILE A 164 27.94 -6.72 2.75
N TYR A 165 29.26 -6.67 3.00
CA TYR A 165 30.25 -7.61 2.44
C TYR A 165 30.36 -7.59 0.91
N GLY A 166 30.02 -6.46 0.28
CA GLY A 166 30.13 -6.25 -1.17
C GLY A 166 29.11 -7.03 -1.99
N TRP A 167 29.20 -6.88 -3.32
CA TRP A 167 28.49 -7.73 -4.27
C TRP A 167 29.53 -8.39 -5.18
N PRO A 168 29.80 -9.71 -5.03
CA PRO A 168 30.97 -10.35 -5.64
C PRO A 168 31.09 -10.17 -7.16
N VAL A 169 29.99 -10.26 -7.90
CA VAL A 169 29.96 -10.06 -9.36
C VAL A 169 30.46 -8.66 -9.78
N ALA A 170 30.27 -7.66 -8.92
CA ALA A 170 30.70 -6.30 -9.13
C ALA A 170 31.96 -5.93 -8.34
N THR A 171 32.64 -6.89 -7.70
CA THR A 171 33.81 -6.63 -6.85
C THR A 171 35.02 -7.41 -7.35
N GLU A 172 36.13 -6.72 -7.65
CA GLU A 172 37.41 -7.41 -7.91
C GLU A 172 38.01 -7.98 -6.62
N ASN A 173 38.55 -9.20 -6.70
CA ASN A 173 39.24 -9.88 -5.60
C ASN A 173 38.36 -9.96 -4.34
N TRP A 174 37.08 -10.31 -4.53
CA TRP A 174 36.08 -10.36 -3.45
C TRP A 174 36.49 -11.34 -2.35
N GLU A 175 37.09 -12.46 -2.69
CA GLU A 175 37.56 -13.49 -1.76
C GLU A 175 38.62 -12.93 -0.80
N GLN A 176 39.54 -12.11 -1.31
CA GLN A 176 40.56 -11.45 -0.48
C GLN A 176 39.99 -10.31 0.35
N LYS A 177 39.09 -9.49 -0.22
CA LYS A 177 38.52 -8.31 0.46
C LYS A 177 37.52 -8.67 1.55
N TYR A 178 36.64 -9.61 1.27
CA TYR A 178 35.50 -9.94 2.13
C TYR A 178 35.50 -11.42 2.53
N GLY A 179 35.77 -12.32 1.59
CA GLY A 179 35.71 -13.77 1.80
C GLY A 179 36.55 -14.28 2.98
N ALA A 180 37.70 -13.66 3.26
CA ALA A 180 38.56 -14.02 4.39
C ALA A 180 37.88 -13.80 5.76
N SER A 181 37.04 -12.78 5.90
CA SER A 181 36.31 -12.44 7.13
C SER A 181 34.85 -12.89 7.11
N TRP A 182 34.40 -13.45 5.99
CA TRP A 182 33.02 -13.78 5.75
C TRP A 182 32.57 -14.98 6.59
N THR A 183 31.40 -14.83 7.20
CA THR A 183 30.66 -15.89 7.89
C THR A 183 29.19 -15.68 7.57
N ALA A 184 28.44 -16.76 7.35
CA ALA A 184 27.03 -16.69 6.99
C ALA A 184 26.21 -15.94 8.06
N GLU A 185 26.51 -16.20 9.34
CA GLU A 185 25.89 -15.57 10.50
C GLU A 185 25.96 -14.04 10.39
N LYS A 186 27.16 -13.48 10.28
CA LYS A 186 27.37 -12.02 10.16
C LYS A 186 26.79 -11.45 8.88
N ALA A 187 27.00 -12.10 7.74
CA ALA A 187 26.54 -11.57 6.46
C ALA A 187 25.01 -11.49 6.38
N ILE A 188 24.30 -12.52 6.89
CA ILE A 188 22.83 -12.52 6.97
C ILE A 188 22.36 -11.53 8.05
N ALA A 189 23.01 -11.53 9.23
CA ALA A 189 22.65 -10.64 10.34
C ALA A 189 22.80 -9.16 10.00
N GLN A 190 23.84 -8.78 9.24
CA GLN A 190 24.09 -7.41 8.80
C GLN A 190 22.95 -6.87 7.92
N LEU A 191 22.53 -7.66 6.93
CA LEU A 191 21.39 -7.32 6.07
C LEU A 191 20.08 -7.25 6.86
N ASN A 192 19.89 -8.16 7.81
CA ASN A 192 18.67 -8.21 8.62
C ASN A 192 18.56 -7.03 9.59
N SER A 193 19.53 -6.88 10.48
CA SER A 193 19.47 -5.93 11.60
C SER A 193 19.54 -4.46 11.16
N LYS A 194 20.43 -4.14 10.21
CA LYS A 194 20.67 -2.74 9.82
C LYS A 194 19.76 -2.26 8.70
N TYR A 195 19.37 -3.16 7.80
CA TYR A 195 18.61 -2.83 6.59
C TYR A 195 17.22 -3.47 6.51
N GLY A 196 16.85 -4.29 7.50
CA GLY A 196 15.58 -5.00 7.51
C GLY A 196 15.45 -6.06 6.41
N LYS A 197 16.54 -6.40 5.72
CA LYS A 197 16.52 -7.29 4.56
C LYS A 197 16.80 -8.73 4.97
N LYS A 198 15.78 -9.57 4.83
CA LYS A 198 15.80 -10.96 5.29
C LYS A 198 16.03 -11.90 4.12
N VAL A 199 17.21 -12.53 4.09
CA VAL A 199 17.70 -13.39 3.00
C VAL A 199 18.19 -14.71 3.58
N LEU A 200 17.95 -15.82 2.88
CA LEU A 200 18.21 -17.20 3.31
C LEU A 200 17.42 -17.62 4.56
N ILE A 201 17.51 -16.90 5.68
CA ILE A 201 16.80 -17.19 6.93
C ILE A 201 16.07 -15.92 7.36
N ASN A 202 14.76 -16.00 7.53
CA ASN A 202 13.93 -14.88 7.99
C ASN A 202 13.80 -14.93 9.51
N LEU A 203 14.70 -14.24 10.22
CA LEU A 203 14.60 -14.01 11.66
C LEU A 203 13.96 -12.65 11.94
N PHE A 204 12.93 -12.59 12.78
CA PHE A 204 12.29 -11.34 13.19
C PHE A 204 11.73 -11.43 14.61
N VAL A 205 11.48 -10.28 15.23
CA VAL A 205 10.75 -10.20 16.51
C VAL A 205 9.29 -9.88 16.20
N GLY A 206 8.38 -10.65 16.78
CA GLY A 206 6.93 -10.50 16.60
C GLY A 206 6.18 -10.93 17.85
N THR A 207 4.87 -10.71 17.88
CA THR A 207 3.99 -11.17 18.98
C THR A 207 3.98 -12.68 19.07
N ASP A 208 3.94 -13.24 20.28
CA ASP A 208 3.75 -14.69 20.48
C ASP A 208 2.27 -15.06 20.28
N ASP A 209 1.96 -15.91 19.29
CA ASP A 209 0.58 -16.32 18.98
C ASP A 209 -0.15 -16.97 20.17
N LYS A 210 0.58 -17.63 21.07
CA LYS A 210 0.01 -18.26 22.28
C LYS A 210 0.08 -17.37 23.52
N ASN A 211 0.73 -16.21 23.42
CA ASN A 211 0.79 -15.22 24.48
C ASN A 211 0.90 -13.79 23.92
N SER A 212 -0.24 -13.19 23.58
CA SER A 212 -0.31 -11.94 22.82
C SER A 212 0.21 -10.69 23.52
N VAL A 213 0.54 -10.75 24.81
CA VAL A 213 1.17 -9.62 25.54
C VAL A 213 2.69 -9.59 25.39
N ASN A 214 3.30 -10.69 24.93
CA ASN A 214 4.74 -10.84 24.82
C ASN A 214 5.21 -10.86 23.35
N HIS A 215 6.48 -10.53 23.16
CA HIS A 215 7.18 -10.73 21.89
C HIS A 215 8.13 -11.91 22.01
N VAL A 216 8.35 -12.60 20.90
CA VAL A 216 9.28 -13.72 20.78
C VAL A 216 10.02 -13.65 19.45
N ILE A 217 11.22 -14.24 19.41
CA ILE A 217 11.96 -14.40 18.17
C ILE A 217 11.25 -15.44 17.30
N HIS A 218 11.08 -15.12 16.03
CA HIS A 218 10.52 -15.99 15.02
C HIS A 218 11.57 -16.33 13.97
N ILE A 219 11.59 -17.58 13.50
CA ILE A 219 12.39 -18.02 12.35
C ILE A 219 11.45 -18.60 11.30
N ASP A 220 11.55 -18.10 10.07
CA ASP A 220 10.71 -18.49 8.95
C ASP A 220 11.50 -18.58 7.64
N GLN A 221 10.84 -19.06 6.58
CA GLN A 221 11.36 -19.00 5.21
C GLN A 221 11.41 -17.54 4.71
N PRO A 222 12.42 -17.18 3.89
CA PRO A 222 12.55 -15.83 3.36
C PRO A 222 11.58 -15.57 2.20
N ARG A 223 11.39 -14.29 1.87
CA ARG A 223 10.72 -13.90 0.61
C ARG A 223 11.68 -14.04 -0.57
N LEU A 224 11.14 -14.42 -1.72
CA LEU A 224 11.87 -14.62 -2.96
C LEU A 224 11.94 -13.33 -3.80
N GLY A 225 12.86 -13.28 -4.76
CA GLY A 225 12.99 -12.17 -5.71
C GLY A 225 11.85 -12.05 -6.70
N LEU A 226 11.31 -13.19 -7.14
CA LEU A 226 10.08 -13.26 -7.90
C LEU A 226 8.85 -13.35 -6.96
N PRO A 227 7.63 -13.02 -7.43
CA PRO A 227 6.47 -12.86 -6.57
C PRO A 227 6.05 -14.11 -5.77
N SER A 228 6.26 -15.30 -6.33
CA SER A 228 5.98 -16.58 -5.67
C SER A 228 6.98 -17.65 -6.08
N ARG A 229 6.95 -18.79 -5.39
CA ARG A 229 7.75 -19.96 -5.74
C ARG A 229 7.45 -20.52 -7.13
N ASP A 230 6.22 -20.34 -7.63
CA ASP A 230 5.75 -20.91 -8.91
C ASP A 230 6.47 -20.28 -10.11
N TYR A 231 6.86 -19.00 -9.98
CA TYR A 231 7.66 -18.32 -11.00
C TYR A 231 8.98 -19.04 -11.30
N TYR A 232 9.55 -19.76 -10.33
CA TYR A 232 10.85 -20.44 -10.48
C TYR A 232 10.79 -21.70 -11.35
N GLU A 233 9.60 -22.09 -11.83
CA GLU A 233 9.46 -23.03 -12.96
C GLU A 233 10.08 -22.48 -14.24
N CYS A 234 10.04 -21.15 -14.44
CA CYS A 234 10.65 -20.44 -15.58
C CYS A 234 10.28 -20.98 -16.97
N THR A 235 9.10 -21.57 -17.10
CA THR A 235 8.54 -22.05 -18.35
C THR A 235 7.15 -21.46 -18.56
N GLY A 236 6.59 -21.62 -19.77
CA GLY A 236 5.25 -21.12 -20.08
C GLY A 236 5.08 -19.63 -19.74
N ILE A 237 4.09 -19.34 -18.90
CA ILE A 237 3.73 -17.97 -18.46
C ILE A 237 4.82 -17.28 -17.62
N TYR A 238 5.75 -18.04 -17.01
CA TYR A 238 6.78 -17.50 -16.12
C TYR A 238 8.12 -17.22 -16.81
N LYS A 239 8.29 -17.72 -18.05
CA LYS A 239 9.57 -17.63 -18.78
C LYS A 239 10.08 -16.19 -18.89
N GLU A 240 9.20 -15.28 -19.30
CA GLU A 240 9.55 -13.86 -19.49
C GLU A 240 10.00 -13.20 -18.18
N ALA A 241 9.33 -13.51 -17.07
CA ALA A 241 9.69 -12.97 -15.76
C ALA A 241 11.05 -13.48 -15.28
N CYS A 242 11.37 -14.76 -15.48
CA CYS A 242 12.69 -15.30 -15.14
C CYS A 242 13.80 -14.71 -16.00
N THR A 243 13.59 -14.60 -17.31
CA THR A 243 14.56 -13.97 -18.23
C THR A 243 14.81 -12.52 -17.82
N ALA A 244 13.75 -11.73 -17.65
CA ALA A 244 13.87 -10.33 -17.26
C ALA A 244 14.50 -10.15 -15.87
N TYR A 245 14.36 -11.13 -14.96
CA TYR A 245 14.98 -11.08 -13.63
C TYR A 245 16.51 -11.27 -13.70
N VAL A 246 16.99 -12.25 -14.46
CA VAL A 246 18.44 -12.45 -14.67
C VAL A 246 19.04 -11.30 -15.48
N ASP A 247 18.35 -10.83 -16.52
CA ASP A 247 18.80 -9.66 -17.30
C ASP A 247 18.87 -8.40 -16.45
N PHE A 248 17.97 -8.24 -15.49
CA PHE A 248 18.00 -7.15 -14.52
C PHE A 248 19.21 -7.27 -13.58
N MET A 249 19.52 -8.47 -13.07
CA MET A 249 20.76 -8.71 -12.30
C MET A 249 22.01 -8.31 -13.10
N ILE A 250 22.13 -8.79 -14.34
CA ILE A 250 23.27 -8.53 -15.23
C ILE A 250 23.38 -7.02 -15.50
N SER A 251 22.26 -6.37 -15.79
CA SER A 251 22.21 -4.94 -16.10
C SER A 251 22.71 -4.09 -14.94
N VAL A 252 22.28 -4.37 -13.71
CA VAL A 252 22.76 -3.63 -12.53
C VAL A 252 24.23 -3.93 -12.21
N ALA A 253 24.66 -5.19 -12.35
CA ALA A 253 26.07 -5.56 -12.19
C ALA A 253 26.95 -4.80 -13.19
N ARG A 254 26.51 -4.70 -14.46
CA ARG A 254 27.18 -3.94 -15.51
C ARG A 254 27.29 -2.46 -15.15
N LEU A 255 26.21 -1.83 -14.68
CA LEU A 255 26.21 -0.42 -14.30
C LEU A 255 27.20 -0.13 -13.16
N ILE A 256 27.21 -0.97 -12.12
CA ILE A 256 28.14 -0.81 -10.99
C ILE A 256 29.58 -0.95 -11.47
N ARG A 257 29.89 -1.98 -12.28
CA ARG A 257 31.24 -2.18 -12.83
C ARG A 257 31.68 -1.01 -13.73
N GLN A 258 30.78 -0.43 -14.52
CA GLN A 258 31.05 0.76 -15.33
C GLN A 258 31.42 1.96 -14.45
N GLU A 259 30.65 2.20 -13.38
CA GLU A 259 30.84 3.33 -12.48
C GLU A 259 32.12 3.19 -11.64
N GLU A 260 32.44 1.97 -11.21
CA GLU A 260 33.70 1.62 -10.52
C GLU A 260 34.91 1.47 -11.47
N ARG A 261 34.73 1.64 -12.79
CA ARG A 261 35.76 1.52 -13.83
C ARG A 261 36.43 0.14 -13.88
N LEU A 262 35.66 -0.91 -13.63
CA LEU A 262 36.08 -2.30 -13.69
C LEU A 262 35.87 -2.88 -15.10
N PRO A 263 36.70 -3.84 -15.55
CA PRO A 263 36.49 -4.53 -16.82
C PRO A 263 35.17 -5.29 -16.80
N ILE A 264 34.48 -5.35 -17.95
CA ILE A 264 33.16 -6.00 -18.09
C ILE A 264 33.33 -7.19 -19.02
N ASP A 265 33.12 -8.40 -18.47
CA ASP A 265 33.00 -9.63 -19.23
C ASP A 265 31.54 -10.11 -19.15
N GLU A 266 30.82 -9.96 -20.26
CA GLU A 266 29.39 -10.31 -20.34
C GLU A 266 29.14 -11.80 -20.09
N ASN A 267 30.07 -12.68 -20.47
CA ASN A 267 29.92 -14.11 -20.24
C ASN A 267 30.06 -14.44 -18.75
N GLN A 268 30.99 -13.78 -18.06
CA GLN A 268 31.16 -13.95 -16.62
C GLN A 268 29.96 -13.39 -15.84
N LEU A 269 29.43 -12.22 -16.23
CA LEU A 269 28.22 -11.66 -15.64
C LEU A 269 27.03 -12.62 -15.79
N ALA A 270 26.82 -13.15 -16.99
CA ALA A 270 25.75 -14.12 -17.25
C ALA A 270 25.96 -15.41 -16.44
N LEU A 271 27.18 -15.93 -16.36
CA LEU A 271 27.49 -17.14 -15.60
C LEU A 271 27.18 -16.98 -14.11
N GLU A 272 27.65 -15.89 -13.49
CA GLU A 272 27.40 -15.65 -12.05
C GLU A 272 25.92 -15.40 -11.75
N MET A 273 25.22 -14.62 -12.57
CA MET A 273 23.81 -14.30 -12.32
C MET A 273 22.86 -15.47 -12.64
N ASN A 274 23.19 -16.33 -13.60
CA ASN A 274 22.46 -17.60 -13.77
C ASN A 274 22.68 -18.54 -12.58
N LYS A 275 23.87 -18.56 -11.98
CA LYS A 275 24.13 -19.34 -10.76
C LYS A 275 23.35 -18.80 -9.55
N VAL A 276 23.17 -17.49 -9.45
CA VAL A 276 22.26 -16.87 -8.46
C VAL A 276 20.82 -17.34 -8.67
N MET A 277 20.35 -17.36 -9.91
CA MET A 277 19.01 -17.85 -10.24
C MET A 277 18.85 -19.35 -9.92
N GLU A 278 19.86 -20.17 -10.19
CA GLU A 278 19.87 -21.60 -9.84
C GLU A 278 19.77 -21.81 -8.31
N LEU A 279 20.57 -21.07 -7.54
CA LEU A 279 20.48 -21.07 -6.08
C LEU A 279 19.08 -20.65 -5.59
N GLU A 280 18.53 -19.57 -6.13
CA GLU A 280 17.21 -19.09 -5.70
C GLU A 280 16.08 -20.04 -6.13
N LYS A 281 16.23 -20.80 -7.24
CA LYS A 281 15.33 -21.91 -7.61
C LYS A 281 15.34 -23.04 -6.57
N GLU A 282 16.52 -23.46 -6.12
CA GLU A 282 16.60 -24.49 -5.06
C GLU A 282 15.95 -24.00 -3.76
N ILE A 283 16.20 -22.75 -3.38
CA ILE A 283 15.57 -22.12 -2.20
C ILE A 283 14.06 -22.04 -2.36
N ALA A 284 13.56 -21.57 -3.51
CA ALA A 284 12.12 -21.49 -3.79
C ALA A 284 11.45 -22.86 -3.71
N ASN A 285 12.09 -23.90 -4.22
CA ASN A 285 11.56 -25.26 -4.13
C ASN A 285 11.52 -25.78 -2.68
N ALA A 286 12.47 -25.37 -1.83
CA ALA A 286 12.48 -25.71 -0.40
C ALA A 286 11.39 -24.99 0.41
N THR A 287 10.91 -23.82 -0.04
CA THR A 287 9.83 -23.09 0.65
C THR A 287 8.52 -23.87 0.63
N ALA A 288 7.82 -23.90 1.78
CA ALA A 288 6.49 -24.46 1.90
C ALA A 288 5.47 -23.59 1.15
N LYS A 289 4.45 -24.25 0.58
CA LYS A 289 3.40 -23.55 -0.16
C LYS A 289 2.46 -22.81 0.81
N PRO A 290 1.77 -21.74 0.37
CA PRO A 290 0.81 -21.05 1.23
C PRO A 290 -0.29 -21.96 1.81
N GLU A 291 -0.72 -22.97 1.05
CA GLU A 291 -1.74 -23.94 1.46
C GLU A 291 -1.27 -24.83 2.62
N ASP A 292 0.04 -25.10 2.72
CA ASP A 292 0.64 -25.90 3.79
C ASP A 292 0.94 -25.04 5.05
N ARG A 293 0.62 -23.74 5.01
CA ARG A 293 0.93 -22.76 6.06
C ARG A 293 -0.30 -22.01 6.59
N ASN A 294 -1.50 -22.46 6.23
CA ASN A 294 -2.76 -21.80 6.57
C ASN A 294 -3.29 -22.17 7.96
N ASP A 295 -2.83 -23.28 8.56
CA ASP A 295 -3.16 -23.68 9.92
C ASP A 295 -2.14 -23.08 10.93
N PRO A 296 -2.52 -22.04 11.70
CA PRO A 296 -1.60 -21.40 12.64
C PRO A 296 -1.18 -22.33 13.79
N MET A 297 -1.98 -23.34 14.14
CA MET A 297 -1.65 -24.26 15.23
C MET A 297 -0.53 -25.23 14.83
N LEU A 298 -0.53 -25.70 13.58
CA LEU A 298 0.55 -26.54 13.03
C LEU A 298 1.79 -25.72 12.68
N LEU A 299 1.59 -24.46 12.26
CA LEU A 299 2.68 -23.56 11.94
C LEU A 299 3.49 -23.15 13.17
N TYR A 300 2.85 -23.01 14.33
CA TYR A 300 3.47 -22.62 15.59
C TYR A 300 4.32 -23.75 16.20
N ASN A 301 5.64 -23.69 16.04
CA ASN A 301 6.58 -24.66 16.63
C ASN A 301 7.57 -23.94 17.55
N LYS A 302 7.21 -23.84 18.84
CA LYS A 302 8.07 -23.22 19.86
C LYS A 302 9.14 -24.20 20.36
N MET A 303 10.39 -23.75 20.36
CA MET A 303 11.54 -24.52 20.82
C MET A 303 12.69 -23.61 21.24
N THR A 304 13.61 -24.13 22.03
CA THR A 304 14.81 -23.39 22.45
C THR A 304 15.83 -23.28 21.32
N LEU A 305 16.70 -22.26 21.35
CA LEU A 305 17.84 -22.16 20.41
C LEU A 305 18.75 -23.40 20.45
N ALA A 306 18.91 -24.03 21.63
CA ALA A 306 19.61 -25.31 21.77
C ALA A 306 18.97 -26.41 20.92
N GLN A 307 17.64 -26.54 20.97
CA GLN A 307 16.90 -27.51 20.15
C GLN A 307 17.00 -27.18 18.66
N ILE A 308 16.98 -25.90 18.29
CA ILE A 308 17.18 -25.46 16.90
C ILE A 308 18.56 -25.89 16.39
N GLN A 309 19.61 -25.65 17.18
CA GLN A 309 20.98 -26.02 16.81
C GLN A 309 21.13 -27.54 16.59
N ASN A 310 20.42 -28.35 17.39
CA ASN A 310 20.45 -29.81 17.30
C ASN A 310 19.61 -30.35 16.12
N ASN A 311 18.41 -29.80 15.91
CA ASN A 311 17.46 -30.31 14.93
C ASN A 311 17.70 -29.75 13.52
N PHE A 312 18.23 -28.53 13.42
CA PHE A 312 18.38 -27.79 12.16
C PHE A 312 19.83 -27.34 11.96
N SER A 313 20.78 -28.29 12.01
CA SER A 313 22.18 -28.03 11.68
C SER A 313 22.32 -27.56 10.23
N LEU A 314 23.04 -26.48 9.99
CA LEU A 314 23.43 -26.04 8.64
C LEU A 314 24.95 -26.04 8.53
N GLU A 315 25.46 -26.33 7.34
CA GLU A 315 26.89 -26.18 7.02
C GLU A 315 26.99 -25.24 5.82
N ILE A 316 27.63 -24.10 6.03
CA ILE A 316 27.71 -23.01 5.05
C ILE A 316 29.16 -22.63 4.87
N ASN A 317 29.66 -22.69 3.63
CA ASN A 317 31.07 -22.44 3.32
C ASN A 317 32.05 -23.31 4.15
N GLY A 318 31.68 -24.58 4.36
CA GLY A 318 32.47 -25.56 5.14
C GLY A 318 32.55 -25.26 6.64
N LYS A 319 31.67 -24.41 7.17
CA LYS A 319 31.57 -24.08 8.60
C LYS A 319 30.19 -24.46 9.14
N PRO A 320 30.09 -25.06 10.35
CA PRO A 320 28.81 -25.28 11.00
C PRO A 320 28.20 -23.94 11.40
N PHE A 321 26.94 -23.72 11.02
CA PHE A 321 26.22 -22.49 11.36
C PHE A 321 25.85 -22.47 12.84
N SER A 322 26.22 -21.40 13.53
CA SER A 322 25.85 -21.17 14.93
C SER A 322 24.61 -20.30 15.02
N TRP A 323 23.47 -20.90 15.37
CA TRP A 323 22.20 -20.20 15.55
C TRP A 323 22.26 -19.18 16.69
N LEU A 324 23.00 -19.49 17.76
CA LEU A 324 23.24 -18.57 18.87
C LEU A 324 24.06 -17.35 18.43
N ASN A 325 25.13 -17.56 17.66
CA ASN A 325 25.94 -16.47 17.14
C ASN A 325 25.12 -15.60 16.18
N PHE A 326 24.45 -16.20 15.20
CA PHE A 326 23.56 -15.50 14.27
C PHE A 326 22.52 -14.62 14.99
N THR A 327 21.85 -15.18 16.00
CA THR A 327 20.83 -14.46 16.77
C THR A 327 21.45 -13.31 17.55
N ASN A 328 22.60 -13.51 18.20
CA ASN A 328 23.29 -12.44 18.92
C ASN A 328 23.89 -11.36 17.99
N GLU A 329 24.37 -11.70 16.80
CA GLU A 329 24.83 -10.71 15.80
C GLU A 329 23.67 -9.77 15.39
N ILE A 330 22.43 -10.26 15.36
CA ILE A 330 21.24 -9.41 15.14
C ILE A 330 20.87 -8.63 16.41
N MET A 331 20.67 -9.31 17.53
CA MET A 331 20.10 -8.71 18.75
C MET A 331 21.08 -7.78 19.49
N SER A 332 22.38 -7.93 19.27
CA SER A 332 23.40 -7.02 19.80
C SER A 332 23.29 -5.61 19.22
N THR A 333 22.71 -5.43 18.02
CA THR A 333 22.46 -4.09 17.45
C THR A 333 21.48 -3.24 18.28
N VAL A 334 20.69 -3.90 19.14
CA VAL A 334 19.78 -3.28 20.10
C VAL A 334 20.17 -3.60 21.55
N ASN A 335 21.43 -4.01 21.78
CA ASN A 335 22.00 -4.34 23.08
C ASN A 335 21.26 -5.43 23.88
N ILE A 336 20.71 -6.44 23.19
CA ILE A 336 20.09 -7.61 23.83
C ILE A 336 21.01 -8.82 23.66
N SER A 337 21.28 -9.50 24.78
CA SER A 337 22.06 -10.75 24.80
C SER A 337 21.13 -11.94 24.88
N ILE A 338 21.40 -12.95 24.06
CA ILE A 338 20.58 -14.15 23.90
C ILE A 338 21.40 -15.38 24.31
N THR A 339 20.78 -16.33 25.02
CA THR A 339 21.38 -17.60 25.42
C THR A 339 20.77 -18.78 24.64
N ASN A 340 21.30 -19.98 24.83
CA ASN A 340 20.80 -21.18 24.14
C ASN A 340 19.41 -21.62 24.63
N GLU A 341 19.00 -21.16 25.80
CA GLU A 341 17.71 -21.44 26.43
C GLU A 341 16.61 -20.49 25.94
N GLU A 342 16.93 -19.53 25.08
CA GLU A 342 15.97 -18.60 24.50
C GLU A 342 14.92 -19.36 23.70
N ASP A 343 13.66 -19.05 23.99
CA ASP A 343 12.50 -19.56 23.29
C ASP A 343 12.33 -18.89 21.92
N VAL A 344 12.15 -19.70 20.88
CA VAL A 344 11.99 -19.25 19.50
C VAL A 344 10.83 -19.99 18.85
N VAL A 345 10.01 -19.27 18.09
CA VAL A 345 8.94 -19.87 17.28
C VAL A 345 9.44 -20.10 15.86
N VAL A 346 9.47 -21.36 15.43
CA VAL A 346 9.94 -21.75 14.09
C VAL A 346 8.75 -22.04 13.19
N TYR A 347 8.45 -21.15 12.25
CA TYR A 347 7.34 -21.33 11.30
C TYR A 347 7.68 -22.24 10.11
N ALA A 348 8.97 -22.45 9.82
CA ALA A 348 9.38 -23.22 8.64
C ALA A 348 10.41 -24.32 8.99
N PRO A 349 10.07 -25.29 9.85
CA PRO A 349 11.00 -26.36 10.23
C PRO A 349 11.44 -27.20 9.02
N GLU A 350 10.50 -27.61 8.15
CA GLU A 350 10.82 -28.37 6.94
C GLU A 350 11.73 -27.61 5.97
N TYR A 351 11.54 -26.30 5.86
CA TYR A 351 12.39 -25.44 5.04
C TYR A 351 13.84 -25.50 5.53
N LEU A 352 14.07 -25.34 6.83
CA LEU A 352 15.40 -25.40 7.42
C LEU A 352 16.05 -26.78 7.20
N THR A 353 15.27 -27.86 7.30
CA THR A 353 15.75 -29.21 6.97
C THR A 353 16.16 -29.34 5.50
N LYS A 354 15.32 -28.85 4.56
CA LYS A 354 15.59 -28.87 3.11
C LYS A 354 16.75 -27.93 2.72
N LEU A 355 16.99 -26.89 3.50
CA LEU A 355 18.04 -25.89 3.26
C LEU A 355 19.45 -26.46 3.50
N LYS A 356 19.61 -27.40 4.44
CA LYS A 356 20.91 -28.02 4.77
C LYS A 356 21.67 -28.54 3.54
N PRO A 357 21.13 -29.48 2.73
CA PRO A 357 21.84 -30.00 1.56
C PRO A 357 21.96 -28.99 0.40
N ILE A 358 21.17 -27.92 0.39
CA ILE A 358 21.27 -26.86 -0.61
C ILE A 358 22.52 -26.03 -0.34
N LEU A 359 22.66 -25.49 0.87
CA LEU A 359 23.73 -24.54 1.18
C LEU A 359 25.14 -25.16 1.14
N THR A 360 25.26 -26.48 1.33
CA THR A 360 26.55 -27.19 1.21
C THR A 360 27.12 -27.19 -0.22
N LYS A 361 26.28 -26.94 -1.24
CA LYS A 361 26.72 -26.93 -2.65
C LYS A 361 27.32 -25.59 -3.09
N TYR A 362 27.08 -24.52 -2.32
CA TYR A 362 27.38 -23.15 -2.72
C TYR A 362 28.49 -22.55 -1.87
N SER A 363 29.36 -21.76 -2.50
CA SER A 363 30.41 -21.03 -1.82
C SER A 363 29.89 -19.75 -1.15
N ALA A 364 30.68 -19.15 -0.25
CA ALA A 364 30.41 -17.81 0.27
C ALA A 364 30.12 -16.78 -0.82
N ARG A 365 30.85 -16.86 -1.95
CA ARG A 365 30.68 -15.97 -3.11
C ARG A 365 29.29 -16.12 -3.73
N ASP A 366 28.86 -17.37 -3.95
CA ASP A 366 27.57 -17.66 -4.58
C ASP A 366 26.40 -17.16 -3.72
N LEU A 367 26.49 -17.39 -2.41
CA LEU A 367 25.49 -16.95 -1.44
C LEU A 367 25.44 -15.43 -1.34
N GLN A 368 26.60 -14.77 -1.23
CA GLN A 368 26.66 -13.31 -1.15
C GLN A 368 26.16 -12.64 -2.43
N ASN A 369 26.39 -13.24 -3.60
CA ASN A 369 25.85 -12.74 -4.86
C ASN A 369 24.31 -12.67 -4.83
N LEU A 370 23.63 -13.70 -4.32
CA LEU A 370 22.19 -13.66 -4.11
C LEU A 370 21.80 -12.66 -3.02
N MET A 371 22.44 -12.73 -1.84
CA MET A 371 22.09 -11.91 -0.68
C MET A 371 22.15 -10.41 -0.97
N SER A 372 23.26 -9.95 -1.55
CA SER A 372 23.43 -8.53 -1.92
C SER A 372 22.49 -8.16 -3.06
N TRP A 373 22.32 -9.01 -4.07
CA TRP A 373 21.36 -8.76 -5.16
C TRP A 373 19.95 -8.48 -4.63
N ARG A 374 19.47 -9.31 -3.69
CA ARG A 374 18.13 -9.17 -3.12
C ARG A 374 17.92 -7.80 -2.48
N PHE A 375 18.96 -7.20 -1.91
CA PHE A 375 18.89 -5.84 -1.37
C PHE A 375 19.02 -4.77 -2.47
N ILE A 376 20.01 -4.93 -3.36
CA ILE A 376 20.30 -4.00 -4.46
C ILE A 376 19.07 -3.79 -5.34
N MET A 377 18.34 -4.87 -5.67
CA MET A 377 17.15 -4.77 -6.54
C MET A 377 16.02 -3.90 -5.99
N ASP A 378 15.98 -3.69 -4.66
CA ASP A 378 15.04 -2.76 -4.03
C ASP A 378 15.56 -1.31 -4.11
N LEU A 379 16.87 -1.13 -3.96
CA LEU A 379 17.55 0.17 -3.92
C LEU A 379 17.63 0.86 -5.28
N VAL A 380 17.69 0.13 -6.40
CA VAL A 380 17.89 0.74 -7.74
C VAL A 380 16.83 1.79 -8.09
N SER A 381 15.62 1.66 -7.54
CA SER A 381 14.51 2.60 -7.73
C SER A 381 14.74 3.95 -7.04
N SER A 382 15.71 4.03 -6.13
CA SER A 382 16.10 5.22 -5.36
C SER A 382 17.39 5.88 -5.86
N LEU A 383 18.03 5.33 -6.90
CA LEU A 383 19.26 5.85 -7.52
C LEU A 383 18.94 6.70 -8.76
N SER A 384 19.96 7.09 -9.54
CA SER A 384 19.78 7.87 -10.77
C SER A 384 18.89 7.17 -11.82
N ARG A 385 18.38 7.94 -12.79
CA ARG A 385 17.56 7.46 -13.93
C ARG A 385 18.14 6.21 -14.59
N THR A 386 19.46 6.16 -14.84
CA THR A 386 20.14 5.02 -15.46
C THR A 386 19.94 3.71 -14.67
N TYR A 387 20.01 3.77 -13.34
CA TYR A 387 19.72 2.61 -12.49
C TYR A 387 18.22 2.29 -12.46
N LYS A 388 17.34 3.29 -12.40
CA LYS A 388 15.88 3.06 -12.42
C LYS A 388 15.45 2.33 -13.69
N GLU A 389 16.00 2.70 -14.84
CA GLU A 389 15.65 2.13 -16.14
C GLU A 389 16.03 0.65 -16.29
N SER A 390 17.05 0.18 -15.56
CA SER A 390 17.45 -1.24 -15.56
C SER A 390 16.32 -2.18 -15.09
N ARG A 391 15.33 -1.67 -14.35
CA ARG A 391 14.19 -2.45 -13.83
C ARG A 391 13.01 -2.53 -14.81
N ASN A 392 13.05 -1.84 -15.95
CA ASN A 392 11.89 -1.68 -16.84
C ASN A 392 11.33 -3.01 -17.36
N ALA A 393 12.17 -3.88 -17.94
CA ALA A 393 11.74 -5.17 -18.46
C ALA A 393 11.18 -6.07 -17.35
N PHE A 394 11.86 -6.11 -16.19
CA PHE A 394 11.43 -6.87 -15.03
C PHE A 394 10.07 -6.40 -14.49
N ARG A 395 9.88 -5.07 -14.34
CA ARG A 395 8.61 -4.48 -13.92
C ARG A 395 7.50 -4.83 -14.91
N LYS A 396 7.76 -4.72 -16.22
CA LYS A 396 6.79 -5.05 -17.26
C LYS A 396 6.39 -6.52 -17.24
N ALA A 397 7.34 -7.44 -17.07
CA ALA A 397 7.07 -8.87 -17.01
C ALA A 397 6.21 -9.28 -15.81
N LEU A 398 6.35 -8.59 -14.66
CA LEU A 398 5.58 -8.88 -13.45
C LEU A 398 4.23 -8.18 -13.39
N TYR A 399 4.16 -6.93 -13.84
CA TYR A 399 3.04 -6.03 -13.56
C TYR A 399 2.32 -5.55 -14.82
N GLY A 400 2.85 -5.83 -16.01
CA GLY A 400 2.32 -5.33 -17.29
C GLY A 400 2.57 -3.84 -17.56
N THR A 401 2.99 -3.07 -16.55
CA THR A 401 3.18 -1.62 -16.64
C THR A 401 4.36 -1.24 -17.52
N THR A 402 4.16 -0.31 -18.45
CA THR A 402 5.20 0.17 -19.37
C THR A 402 5.97 1.37 -18.80
N SER A 403 5.38 2.09 -17.84
CA SER A 403 5.99 3.25 -17.18
C SER A 403 5.87 3.17 -15.66
N GLU A 404 6.66 3.96 -14.94
CA GLU A 404 6.49 4.14 -13.50
C GLU A 404 5.40 5.18 -13.21
N THR A 405 4.73 5.03 -12.06
CA THR A 405 3.84 6.08 -11.54
C THR A 405 4.61 7.38 -11.34
N ALA A 406 3.92 8.52 -11.39
CA ALA A 406 4.56 9.83 -11.26
C ALA A 406 5.42 9.92 -9.98
N THR A 407 6.58 10.57 -10.07
CA THR A 407 7.54 10.64 -8.95
C THR A 407 6.91 11.17 -7.67
N TRP A 408 6.08 12.21 -7.76
CA TRP A 408 5.37 12.76 -6.60
C TRP A 408 4.42 11.74 -5.93
N ARG A 409 3.77 10.84 -6.70
CA ARG A 409 2.91 9.77 -6.16
C ARG A 409 3.73 8.76 -5.36
N ARG A 410 4.84 8.29 -5.94
CA ARG A 410 5.78 7.37 -5.27
C ARG A 410 6.32 8.00 -3.98
N CYS A 411 6.70 9.27 -4.03
CA CYS A 411 7.22 9.98 -2.87
C CYS A 411 6.17 10.22 -1.78
N ALA A 412 4.93 10.57 -2.14
CA ALA A 412 3.82 10.71 -1.18
C ALA A 412 3.55 9.38 -0.46
N ASN A 413 3.45 8.29 -1.21
CA ASN A 413 3.26 6.94 -0.66
C ASN A 413 4.44 6.48 0.19
N TYR A 414 5.68 6.77 -0.24
CA TYR A 414 6.88 6.44 0.51
C TYR A 414 6.91 7.13 1.86
N VAL A 415 6.61 8.43 1.91
CA VAL A 415 6.56 9.18 3.19
C VAL A 415 5.40 8.68 4.05
N ASN A 416 4.23 8.42 3.46
CA ASN A 416 3.09 7.87 4.19
C ASN A 416 3.40 6.50 4.81
N GLY A 417 4.05 5.60 4.07
CA GLY A 417 4.42 4.27 4.59
C GLY A 417 5.51 4.28 5.66
N ASN A 418 6.38 5.29 5.70
CA ASN A 418 7.46 5.39 6.69
C ASN A 418 7.13 6.32 7.87
N MET A 419 6.14 7.20 7.71
CA MET A 419 5.75 8.22 8.70
C MET A 419 4.22 8.31 8.81
N GLU A 420 3.56 7.16 8.88
CA GLU A 420 2.10 6.99 8.79
C GLU A 420 1.31 7.90 9.73
N ASN A 421 1.77 8.11 10.96
CA ASN A 421 1.07 8.97 11.92
C ASN A 421 1.24 10.47 11.60
N ALA A 422 2.41 10.88 11.12
CA ALA A 422 2.65 12.27 10.75
C ALA A 422 1.85 12.65 9.50
N VAL A 423 1.82 11.77 8.50
CA VAL A 423 1.05 11.96 7.27
C VAL A 423 -0.45 11.77 7.53
N GLY A 424 -0.82 10.77 8.33
CA GLY A 424 -2.19 10.50 8.74
C GLY A 424 -2.83 11.70 9.44
N ARG A 425 -2.09 12.38 10.33
CA ARG A 425 -2.52 13.64 10.94
C ARG A 425 -2.87 14.70 9.88
N LEU A 426 -1.96 14.94 8.92
CA LEU A 426 -2.19 15.92 7.85
C LEU A 426 -3.38 15.54 6.96
N TYR A 427 -3.53 14.25 6.68
CA TYR A 427 -4.62 13.74 5.86
C TYR A 427 -5.98 13.92 6.52
N VAL A 428 -6.13 13.54 7.79
CA VAL A 428 -7.42 13.67 8.49
C VAL A 428 -7.81 15.14 8.72
N GLU A 429 -6.84 16.02 8.95
CA GLU A 429 -7.08 17.48 9.02
C GLU A 429 -7.61 18.06 7.70
N ALA A 430 -7.21 17.49 6.56
CA ALA A 430 -7.60 17.96 5.24
C ALA A 430 -8.86 17.30 4.67
N ALA A 431 -9.08 16.01 4.94
CA ALA A 431 -10.01 15.18 4.17
C ALA A 431 -11.00 14.35 5.03
N PHE A 432 -10.92 14.38 6.36
CA PHE A 432 -11.80 13.59 7.23
C PHE A 432 -12.71 14.48 8.09
N ALA A 433 -14.03 14.33 7.91
CA ALA A 433 -15.02 15.00 8.75
C ALA A 433 -15.25 14.22 10.06
N GLY A 434 -15.14 14.90 11.21
CA GLY A 434 -15.17 14.27 12.54
C GLY A 434 -16.42 13.41 12.81
N GLU A 435 -17.60 13.87 12.39
CA GLU A 435 -18.88 13.15 12.59
C GLU A 435 -18.94 11.78 11.90
N SER A 436 -18.18 11.58 10.82
CA SER A 436 -18.11 10.28 10.13
C SER A 436 -17.62 9.16 11.05
N LYS A 437 -16.80 9.50 12.08
CA LYS A 437 -16.34 8.53 13.07
C LYS A 437 -17.51 7.94 13.86
N HIS A 438 -18.42 8.77 14.37
CA HIS A 438 -19.54 8.33 15.19
C HIS A 438 -20.53 7.48 14.41
N VAL A 439 -20.79 7.84 13.14
CA VAL A 439 -21.66 7.05 12.26
C VAL A 439 -21.06 5.65 12.01
N VAL A 440 -19.75 5.56 11.77
CA VAL A 440 -19.09 4.27 11.52
C VAL A 440 -18.97 3.44 12.81
N GLU A 441 -18.75 4.05 13.98
CA GLU A 441 -18.78 3.37 15.29
C GLU A 441 -20.13 2.67 15.53
N ASP A 442 -21.23 3.36 15.23
CA ASP A 442 -22.58 2.81 15.33
C ASP A 442 -22.82 1.66 14.33
N LEU A 443 -22.40 1.81 13.06
CA LEU A 443 -22.49 0.73 12.07
C LEU A 443 -21.67 -0.51 12.49
N ILE A 444 -20.49 -0.33 13.07
CA ILE A 444 -19.67 -1.45 13.59
C ILE A 444 -20.41 -2.15 14.74
N ALA A 445 -21.03 -1.40 15.65
CA ALA A 445 -21.82 -1.96 16.73
C ALA A 445 -23.01 -2.78 16.20
N GLN A 446 -23.74 -2.25 15.22
CA GLN A 446 -24.84 -2.96 14.57
C GLN A 446 -24.37 -4.25 13.85
N ILE A 447 -23.27 -4.19 13.09
CA ILE A 447 -22.74 -5.37 12.39
C ILE A 447 -22.28 -6.44 13.39
N ARG A 448 -21.62 -6.03 14.49
CA ARG A 448 -21.22 -6.93 15.56
C ARG A 448 -22.43 -7.62 16.19
N GLU A 449 -23.48 -6.86 16.49
CA GLU A 449 -24.73 -7.38 17.05
C GLU A 449 -25.39 -8.39 16.11
N VAL A 450 -25.49 -8.06 14.81
CA VAL A 450 -26.04 -8.98 13.79
C VAL A 450 -25.18 -10.25 13.68
N PHE A 451 -23.86 -10.15 13.79
CA PHE A 451 -22.98 -11.31 13.81
C PHE A 451 -23.28 -12.23 14.99
N ILE A 452 -23.46 -11.67 16.20
CA ILE A 452 -23.83 -12.43 17.40
C ILE A 452 -25.19 -13.09 17.23
N GLN A 453 -26.21 -12.36 16.77
CA GLN A 453 -27.54 -12.91 16.51
C GLN A 453 -27.50 -14.06 15.49
N THR A 454 -26.66 -13.94 14.47
CA THR A 454 -26.50 -14.98 13.45
C THR A 454 -26.00 -16.29 14.06
N LEU A 455 -25.20 -16.25 15.15
CA LEU A 455 -24.70 -17.46 15.82
C LEU A 455 -25.83 -18.39 16.23
N ASP A 456 -26.98 -17.88 16.67
CA ASP A 456 -28.13 -18.69 17.07
C ASP A 456 -28.68 -19.53 15.91
N ASP A 457 -28.69 -18.96 14.70
CA ASP A 457 -29.19 -19.60 13.49
C ASP A 457 -28.21 -20.60 12.87
N LEU A 458 -26.93 -20.58 13.27
CA LEU A 458 -25.91 -21.49 12.73
C LEU A 458 -26.13 -22.92 13.23
N THR A 459 -26.77 -23.76 12.41
CA THR A 459 -27.10 -25.15 12.76
C THR A 459 -25.90 -26.11 12.81
N TRP A 460 -24.74 -25.67 12.29
CA TRP A 460 -23.52 -26.47 12.23
C TRP A 460 -22.62 -26.32 13.46
N MET A 461 -22.98 -25.47 14.43
CA MET A 461 -22.24 -25.24 15.67
C MET A 461 -23.03 -25.72 16.88
N ASP A 462 -22.36 -26.35 17.85
CA ASP A 462 -22.93 -26.61 19.17
C ASP A 462 -23.00 -25.34 20.03
N ALA A 463 -23.81 -25.38 21.09
CA ALA A 463 -24.04 -24.22 21.97
C ALA A 463 -22.78 -23.75 22.72
N GLU A 464 -21.86 -24.68 23.04
CA GLU A 464 -20.63 -24.32 23.75
C GLU A 464 -19.69 -23.51 22.85
N THR A 465 -19.56 -23.93 21.59
CA THR A 465 -18.75 -23.22 20.59
C THR A 465 -19.37 -21.87 20.22
N LYS A 466 -20.70 -21.78 20.10
CA LYS A 466 -21.40 -20.49 19.88
C LYS A 466 -21.11 -19.50 21.00
N LYS A 467 -21.19 -19.94 22.27
CA LYS A 467 -20.88 -19.09 23.42
C LYS A 467 -19.44 -18.55 23.37
N ARG A 468 -18.45 -19.40 23.04
CA ARG A 468 -17.05 -18.96 22.88
C ARG A 468 -16.86 -18.01 21.69
N ALA A 469 -17.67 -18.14 20.64
CA ALA A 469 -17.63 -17.24 19.49
C ALA A 469 -18.22 -15.86 19.80
N GLU A 470 -19.22 -15.77 20.69
CA GLU A 470 -19.76 -14.50 21.20
C GLU A 470 -18.78 -13.80 22.16
N GLU A 471 -18.07 -14.57 23.00
CA GLU A 471 -17.04 -14.04 23.91
C GLU A 471 -15.84 -13.40 23.16
N LYS A 472 -15.59 -13.83 21.91
CA LYS A 472 -14.48 -13.36 21.06
C LYS A 472 -14.89 -12.17 20.20
#